data_AF-A0A5N5TFN5-F1
#
_entry.id   AF-A0A5N5TFN5-F1
#
_cell.length_a   1.000
_cell.length_b   1.000
_cell.length_c   1.000
_cell.angle_alpha   90.00
_cell.angle_beta   90.00
_cell.angle_gamma   90.00
#
_symmetry.space_group_name_H-M   'P 1'
#
loop_
_entity.id
_entity.type
_entity.pdbx_description
1 polymer ?
#
loop_
_entity_poly.entity_id
_entity_poly.type
_entity_poly.pdbx_seq_one_letter_code
_entity_poly.pdbx_strand_id
1 'polypeptide(L)'
;MDFLSFTSVLELKEINDNSNDNNSNDNNNNSGKAPPKQLATKAARKSAPATGGVKKPHRYRPGTVALCEIRRYQKSTELLIRKLPFQRLVREITQDFKTDLRFQSSAVMALQEASDYILTFI
;
A
#
# COMPACT_ATOMS: atom_id res chain seq x y z
N MET A 1 -5.98 -12.36 -34.29
CA MET A 1 -5.19 -12.63 -33.07
C MET A 1 -5.89 -11.92 -31.94
N ASP A 2 -6.92 -12.59 -31.44
CA ASP A 2 -8.17 -11.92 -31.13
C ASP A 2 -8.19 -11.39 -29.70
N PHE A 3 -8.81 -10.23 -29.54
CA PHE A 3 -9.11 -9.53 -28.29
C PHE A 3 -9.88 -10.37 -27.25
N LEU A 4 -10.17 -11.65 -27.55
CA LEU A 4 -11.00 -12.58 -26.78
C LEU A 4 -10.21 -13.41 -25.76
N SER A 5 -8.88 -13.32 -25.66
CA SER A 5 -8.15 -13.98 -24.54
C SER A 5 -8.01 -13.10 -23.29
N PHE A 6 -8.11 -11.77 -23.42
CA PHE A 6 -8.02 -10.88 -22.26
C PHE A 6 -9.32 -10.85 -21.43
N THR A 7 -10.44 -11.29 -22.03
CA THR A 7 -11.72 -11.49 -21.33
C THR A 7 -11.71 -12.69 -20.38
N SER A 8 -10.76 -13.63 -20.49
CA SER A 8 -10.73 -14.80 -19.59
C SER A 8 -10.09 -14.52 -18.23
N VAL A 9 -9.25 -13.48 -18.10
CA VAL A 9 -8.73 -13.05 -16.78
C VAL A 9 -9.78 -12.25 -15.99
N LEU A 10 -10.89 -11.88 -16.63
CA LEU A 10 -12.06 -11.25 -16.00
C LEU A 10 -13.07 -12.26 -15.43
N GLU A 11 -12.81 -13.57 -15.52
CA GLU A 11 -13.69 -14.63 -14.99
C GLU A 11 -13.13 -15.29 -13.72
N LEU A 12 -12.43 -14.50 -12.89
CA LEU A 12 -12.12 -14.86 -11.49
C LEU A 12 -12.34 -13.68 -10.52
N LYS A 13 -13.49 -13.02 -10.65
CA LYS A 13 -14.08 -12.27 -9.52
C LYS A 13 -15.59 -12.24 -9.52
N GLU A 14 -16.22 -13.37 -9.84
CA GLU A 14 -17.63 -13.62 -9.53
C GLU A 14 -17.76 -14.49 -8.26
N ILE A 15 -17.09 -14.06 -7.18
CA ILE A 15 -17.35 -14.59 -5.84
C ILE A 15 -17.45 -13.41 -4.85
N ASN A 16 -18.70 -13.21 -4.43
CA ASN A 16 -19.16 -12.56 -3.20
C ASN A 16 -19.33 -11.03 -3.23
N ASP A 17 -20.35 -10.58 -3.95
CA ASP A 17 -21.22 -9.50 -3.48
C ASP A 17 -22.01 -10.02 -2.28
N ASN A 18 -21.53 -9.73 -1.07
CA ASN A 18 -22.38 -9.67 0.11
C ASN A 18 -22.17 -8.29 0.73
N SER A 19 -22.97 -7.34 0.26
CA SER A 19 -23.19 -6.08 0.95
C SER A 19 -23.75 -6.38 2.33
N ASN A 20 -22.90 -6.24 3.35
CA ASN A 20 -23.37 -6.05 4.71
C ASN A 20 -22.83 -4.71 5.21
N ASP A 21 -23.68 -3.70 5.11
CA ASP A 21 -23.54 -2.42 5.78
C ASP A 21 -23.41 -2.66 7.28
N ASN A 22 -22.22 -2.50 7.85
CA ASN A 22 -22.04 -2.20 9.27
C ASN A 22 -20.70 -1.48 9.48
N ASN A 23 -20.78 -0.15 9.49
CA ASN A 23 -19.80 0.72 10.13
C ASN A 23 -19.95 0.57 11.65
N SER A 24 -19.19 -0.34 12.26
CA SER A 24 -18.94 -0.31 13.70
C SER A 24 -17.44 -0.13 13.94
N ASN A 25 -17.11 1.11 14.28
CA ASN A 25 -15.82 1.53 14.79
C ASN A 25 -15.68 1.05 16.24
N ASP A 26 -15.44 -0.25 16.44
CA ASP A 26 -15.27 -0.86 17.78
C ASP A 26 -13.83 -0.67 18.28
N ASN A 27 -13.49 0.59 18.53
CA ASN A 27 -12.51 0.92 19.55
C ASN A 27 -13.20 0.78 20.92
N ASN A 28 -12.49 0.14 21.87
CA ASN A 28 -12.79 0.06 23.30
C ASN A 28 -13.81 -1.00 23.74
N ASN A 29 -13.30 -2.11 24.28
CA ASN A 29 -13.19 -2.31 25.73
C ASN A 29 -13.07 -3.80 26.04
N ASN A 30 -11.85 -4.25 26.33
CA ASN A 30 -11.64 -5.55 26.96
C ASN A 30 -12.11 -5.47 28.42
N SER A 31 -13.42 -5.63 28.66
CA SER A 31 -14.00 -5.66 30.00
C SER A 31 -15.15 -6.66 30.07
N GLY A 32 -14.79 -7.94 30.03
CA GLY A 32 -15.64 -9.07 30.43
C GLY A 32 -14.91 -9.98 31.42
N LYS A 33 -14.19 -9.39 32.38
CA LYS A 33 -13.51 -10.10 33.47
C LYS A 33 -14.60 -10.50 34.48
N ALA A 34 -14.81 -11.80 34.68
CA ALA A 34 -15.74 -12.35 35.67
C ALA A 34 -15.59 -11.67 37.05
N PRO A 35 -16.68 -11.51 37.83
CA PRO A 35 -16.65 -10.73 39.07
C PRO A 35 -15.68 -11.36 40.09
N PRO A 36 -14.72 -10.61 40.65
CA PRO A 36 -13.79 -11.16 41.63
C PRO A 36 -14.48 -11.32 42.99
N LYS A 37 -14.30 -12.50 43.62
CA LYS A 37 -14.60 -12.71 45.04
C LYS A 37 -13.82 -11.69 45.88
N GLN A 38 -14.55 -10.89 46.64
CA GLN A 38 -14.01 -9.90 47.58
C GLN A 38 -13.38 -10.60 48.78
N LEU A 39 -12.09 -10.39 49.00
CA LEU A 39 -11.44 -10.53 50.30
C LEU A 39 -10.66 -9.24 50.54
N ALA A 40 -11.15 -8.44 51.48
CA ALA A 40 -10.57 -7.16 51.86
C ALA A 40 -9.23 -7.35 52.58
N THR A 41 -8.23 -6.55 52.22
CA THR A 41 -7.30 -5.96 53.20
C THR A 41 -6.72 -4.64 52.66
N LYS A 42 -6.46 -3.77 53.62
CA LYS A 42 -6.29 -2.32 53.58
C LYS A 42 -4.81 -1.94 53.40
N ALA A 43 -4.50 -1.02 52.48
CA ALA A 43 -3.41 -0.03 52.64
C ALA A 43 -3.43 0.99 51.48
N ALA A 44 -3.56 2.27 51.82
CA ALA A 44 -3.48 3.39 50.90
C ALA A 44 -2.03 3.60 50.42
N ARG A 45 -1.80 3.56 49.10
CA ARG A 45 -0.67 4.25 48.46
C ARG A 45 -1.12 4.78 47.09
N LYS A 46 -1.56 6.04 47.04
CA LYS A 46 -1.60 6.82 45.79
C LYS A 46 -0.17 7.23 45.47
N SER A 47 0.54 6.43 44.68
CA SER A 47 1.74 6.91 43.99
C SER A 47 1.30 7.70 42.76
N ALA A 48 1.89 8.89 42.55
CA ALA A 48 1.71 9.70 41.35
C ALA A 48 1.89 8.84 40.07
N PRO A 49 1.22 9.16 38.94
CA PRO A 49 1.50 8.49 37.69
C PRO A 49 2.98 8.74 37.36
N ALA A 50 3.80 7.70 37.48
CA ALA A 50 5.17 7.74 37.00
C ALA A 50 5.09 8.15 35.54
N THR A 51 5.70 9.28 35.19
CA THR A 51 5.83 9.78 33.82
C THR A 51 6.26 8.62 32.94
N GLY A 52 5.29 8.06 32.20
CA GLY A 52 5.44 6.81 31.48
C GLY A 52 6.58 6.97 30.50
N GLY A 53 7.60 6.11 30.63
CA GLY A 53 8.75 6.11 29.73
C GLY A 53 8.29 6.12 28.28
N VAL A 54 8.99 6.92 27.46
CA VAL A 54 8.69 7.10 26.03
C VAL A 54 8.47 5.73 25.39
N LYS A 55 7.26 5.49 24.89
CA LYS A 55 6.91 4.23 24.22
C LYS A 55 7.85 4.06 23.04
N LYS A 56 8.58 2.94 23.01
CA LYS A 56 9.50 2.62 21.91
C LYS A 56 8.76 2.72 20.57
N PRO A 57 9.36 3.32 19.51
CA PRO A 57 8.76 3.35 18.19
C PRO A 57 8.37 1.94 17.75
N HIS A 58 7.14 1.79 17.26
CA HIS A 58 6.67 0.50 16.77
C HIS A 58 7.48 0.11 15.52
N ARG A 59 8.11 -1.06 15.55
CA ARG A 59 8.83 -1.63 14.41
C ARG A 59 8.07 -2.84 13.89
N TYR A 60 7.69 -2.80 12.62
CA TYR A 60 7.06 -3.94 11.96
C TYR A 60 8.01 -5.13 11.86
N ARG A 61 7.42 -6.34 11.85
CA ARG A 61 8.17 -7.57 11.60
C ARG A 61 8.72 -7.56 10.17
N PRO A 62 9.88 -8.17 9.90
CA PRO A 62 10.38 -8.31 8.55
C PRO A 62 9.33 -8.97 7.65
N GLY A 63 9.19 -8.50 6.43
CA GLY A 63 8.17 -8.95 5.48
C GLY A 63 6.81 -8.26 5.61
N THR A 64 6.44 -7.70 6.78
CA THR A 64 5.15 -7.01 6.94
C THR A 64 5.03 -5.80 6.01
N VAL A 65 6.04 -4.94 5.97
CA VAL A 65 6.03 -3.74 5.11
C VAL A 65 6.04 -4.14 3.62
N ALA A 66 6.87 -5.12 3.23
CA ALA A 66 6.94 -5.61 1.86
C ALA A 66 5.60 -6.16 1.37
N LEU A 67 4.89 -6.96 2.18
CA LEU A 67 3.57 -7.47 1.83
C LEU A 67 2.49 -6.38 1.75
N CYS A 68 2.62 -5.30 2.53
CA CYS A 68 1.75 -4.14 2.42
C CYS A 68 2.02 -3.37 1.12
N GLU A 69 3.29 -3.21 0.74
CA GLU A 69 3.69 -2.54 -0.50
C GLU A 69 3.26 -3.33 -1.73
N ILE A 70 3.44 -4.65 -1.77
CA ILE A 70 2.96 -5.51 -2.88
C ILE A 70 1.46 -5.33 -3.07
N ARG A 71 0.67 -5.40 -2.00
CA ARG A 71 -0.79 -5.20 -2.08
C ARG A 71 -1.16 -3.78 -2.52
N ARG A 72 -0.39 -2.77 -2.10
CA ARG A 72 -0.61 -1.39 -2.55
C ARG A 72 -0.39 -1.29 -4.05
N TYR A 73 0.77 -1.72 -4.54
CA TYR A 73 1.15 -1.60 -5.95
C TYR A 73 0.31 -2.46 -6.89
N GLN A 74 -0.17 -3.61 -6.45
CA GLN A 74 -1.09 -4.42 -7.25
C GLN A 74 -2.50 -3.83 -7.33
N LYS A 75 -2.90 -2.97 -6.37
CA LYS A 75 -4.21 -2.31 -6.37
C LYS A 75 -4.20 -1.00 -7.15
N SER A 76 -3.07 -0.31 -7.21
CA SER A 76 -2.90 0.95 -7.91
C SER A 76 -2.27 0.76 -9.29
N THR A 77 -2.44 1.75 -10.16
CA THR A 77 -1.72 1.84 -11.44
C THR A 77 -0.77 3.05 -11.43
N GLU A 78 -0.16 3.34 -10.27
CA GLU A 78 0.80 4.43 -10.17
C GLU A 78 2.10 4.05 -10.89
N LEU A 79 2.77 5.03 -11.50
CA LEU A 79 4.05 4.81 -12.16
C LEU A 79 5.12 4.50 -11.10
N LEU A 80 5.93 3.48 -11.35
CA LEU A 80 6.97 3.03 -10.41
C LEU A 80 8.20 3.93 -10.53
N ILE A 81 8.48 4.42 -11.74
CA ILE A 81 9.61 5.30 -12.04
C ILE A 81 9.18 6.76 -11.98
N ARG A 82 10.04 7.64 -11.43
CA ARG A 82 9.76 9.09 -11.40
C ARG A 82 9.80 9.70 -12.81
N LYS A 83 8.85 10.58 -13.11
CA LYS A 83 8.66 11.18 -14.45
C LYS A 83 9.87 12.00 -14.94
N LEU A 84 10.43 12.88 -14.11
CA LEU A 84 11.51 13.79 -14.52
C LEU A 84 12.81 13.07 -14.92
N PRO A 85 13.36 12.12 -14.12
CA PRO A 85 14.55 11.38 -14.55
C PRO A 85 14.29 10.50 -15.77
N PHE A 86 13.12 9.86 -15.88
CA PHE A 86 12.76 9.07 -17.07
C PHE A 86 12.74 9.94 -18.34
N GLN A 87 12.11 11.12 -18.26
CA GLN A 87 12.08 12.07 -19.37
C GLN A 87 13.49 12.54 -19.79
N ARG A 88 14.40 12.75 -18.83
CA ARG A 88 15.81 13.12 -19.14
C ARG A 88 16.51 11.98 -19.88
N LEU A 89 16.34 10.74 -19.41
CA LEU A 89 16.90 9.55 -20.05
C LEU A 89 16.40 9.38 -21.49
N VAL A 90 15.10 9.55 -21.73
CA VAL A 90 14.54 9.49 -23.09
C VAL A 90 15.20 10.52 -24.01
N ARG A 91 15.44 11.74 -23.51
CA ARG A 91 16.10 12.80 -24.30
C ARG A 91 17.57 12.52 -24.54
N GLU A 92 18.27 11.98 -23.55
CA GLU A 92 19.67 11.60 -23.65
C GLU A 92 19.86 10.54 -24.74
N ILE A 93 19.09 9.44 -24.69
CA ILE A 93 19.16 8.36 -25.68
C ILE A 93 18.80 8.86 -27.08
N THR A 94 17.77 9.69 -27.20
CA THR A 94 17.28 10.13 -28.53
C THR A 94 18.16 11.20 -29.18
N GLN A 95 18.95 11.91 -28.39
CA GLN A 95 19.90 12.91 -28.88
C GLN A 95 20.94 12.29 -29.83
N ASP A 96 21.37 11.06 -29.58
CA ASP A 96 22.36 10.35 -30.39
C ASP A 96 21.84 9.95 -31.78
N PHE A 97 20.52 9.88 -31.95
CA PHE A 97 19.89 9.52 -33.22
C PHE A 97 19.50 10.75 -34.04
N LYS A 98 18.94 11.77 -33.39
CA LYS A 98 18.53 13.00 -34.05
C LYS A 98 18.51 14.17 -33.06
N THR A 99 19.27 15.20 -33.39
CA THR A 99 19.29 16.45 -32.62
C THR A 99 17.96 17.20 -32.75
N ASP A 100 17.59 17.94 -31.71
CA ASP A 100 16.42 18.84 -31.65
C ASP A 100 15.03 18.18 -31.77
N LEU A 101 14.91 16.94 -31.31
CA LEU A 101 13.63 16.24 -31.22
C LEU A 101 12.70 16.86 -30.17
N ARG A 102 11.46 17.14 -30.58
CA ARG A 102 10.38 17.59 -29.71
C ARG A 102 9.44 16.44 -29.40
N PHE A 103 9.28 16.14 -28.11
CA PHE A 103 8.36 15.12 -27.64
C PHE A 103 7.04 15.74 -27.23
N GLN A 104 5.94 15.10 -27.64
CA GLN A 104 4.64 15.31 -27.02
C GLN A 104 4.66 14.75 -25.60
N SER A 105 3.93 15.38 -24.66
CA SER A 105 3.84 14.91 -23.27
C SER A 105 3.25 13.50 -23.17
N SER A 106 2.24 13.19 -23.98
CA SER A 106 1.63 11.86 -24.05
C SER A 106 2.60 10.79 -24.57
N ALA A 107 3.49 11.12 -25.51
CA ALA A 107 4.45 10.17 -26.05
C ALA A 107 5.44 9.71 -24.96
N VAL A 108 5.94 10.64 -24.15
CA VAL A 108 6.85 10.32 -23.03
C VAL A 108 6.13 9.46 -21.98
N MET A 109 4.86 9.75 -21.70
CA MET A 109 4.04 8.95 -20.79
C MET A 109 3.83 7.52 -21.32
N ALA A 110 3.50 7.37 -22.60
CA ALA A 110 3.28 6.06 -23.22
C ALA A 110 4.57 5.21 -23.21
N LEU A 111 5.72 5.83 -23.51
CA LEU A 111 7.03 5.16 -23.39
C LEU A 111 7.29 4.69 -21.96
N GLN A 112 6.90 5.49 -20.97
CA GLN A 112 7.07 5.13 -19.56
C GLN A 112 6.16 3.98 -19.16
N GLU A 113 4.87 4.03 -19.51
CA GLU A 113 3.92 2.95 -19.23
C GLU A 113 4.37 1.62 -19.86
N ALA A 114 4.83 1.65 -21.11
CA ALA A 114 5.37 0.47 -21.77
C ALA A 114 6.62 -0.07 -21.05
N SER A 115 7.51 0.81 -20.57
CA SER A 115 8.72 0.41 -19.85
C SER A 115 8.42 -0.20 -18.48
N ASP A 116 7.53 0.42 -17.71
CA ASP A 116 7.10 -0.10 -16.39
C ASP A 116 6.38 -1.45 -16.54
N TYR A 117 5.56 -1.60 -17.60
CA TYR A 117 4.95 -2.88 -17.94
C TYR A 117 6.01 -3.94 -18.26
N ILE A 118 6.99 -3.63 -19.12
CA ILE A 118 8.06 -4.57 -19.46
C ILE A 118 8.86 -4.99 -18.22
N LEU A 119 9.22 -4.05 -17.34
CA LEU A 119 10.01 -4.37 -16.13
C LEU A 119 9.24 -5.24 -15.11
N THR A 120 7.91 -5.14 -15.08
CA THR A 120 7.07 -5.90 -14.13
C THR A 120 6.52 -7.19 -14.70
N PHE A 121 6.41 -7.28 -16.03
CA PHE A 121 5.84 -8.42 -16.72
C PHE A 121 6.88 -9.45 -17.19
N ILE A 122 8.09 -9.01 -17.55
CA ILE A 122 9.17 -9.91 -18.00
C ILE A 122 9.79 -10.66 -16.82
#